data_AF-A0A8T1SNQ6-F1
#
_entry.id   AF-A0A8T1SNQ6-F1
#
_cell.length_a   1.000
_cell.length_b   1.000
_cell.length_c   1.000
_cell.angle_alpha   90.00
_cell.angle_beta   90.00
_cell.angle_gamma   90.00
#
_symmetry.space_group_name_H-M   'P 1'
#
loop_
_entity.id
_entity.type
_entity.pdbx_description
1 polymer ?
#
loop_
_entity_poly.entity_id
_entity_poly.type
_entity_poly.pdbx_seq_one_letter_code
_entity_poly.pdbx_strand_id
1 'polypeptide(L)'
;MMNMDMNEDHALWLFQMADRSASGTLEGEEFVLFYKALTQRDEVLGVFRAFSRDGKKLTLLEFVDFLQQEQLERENTQELAMELMARYEPSETARARHVLSVDGFLLYLRSPEGSIFNPAHGTLYQDMTQPLCHYFISSSHNTYLLEDQLRGQSSIE
;
A
#
# COMPACT_ATOMS: atom_id res chain seq x y z
N MET A 1 3.29 -2.92 17.15
CA MET A 1 4.44 -2.09 17.53
C MET A 1 4.88 -1.36 16.28
N MET A 2 4.86 -0.02 16.25
CA MET A 2 5.15 0.75 15.04
C MET A 2 6.67 0.89 14.92
N ASN A 3 7.28 0.28 13.91
CA ASN A 3 8.71 0.39 13.67
C ASN A 3 8.98 1.66 12.85
N MET A 4 9.19 2.79 13.52
CA MET A 4 9.55 4.05 12.88
C MET A 4 10.95 4.46 13.31
N ASP A 5 11.82 4.64 12.32
CA ASP A 5 13.05 5.39 12.48
C ASP A 5 12.74 6.85 12.11
N MET A 6 12.73 7.73 13.10
CA MET A 6 12.31 9.13 12.94
C MET A 6 13.25 10.05 13.71
N ASN A 7 13.47 11.25 13.15
CA ASN A 7 14.16 12.34 13.83
C ASN A 7 13.40 12.78 15.10
N GLU A 8 14.06 12.67 16.25
CA GLU A 8 13.52 13.01 17.57
C GLU A 8 13.06 14.48 17.68
N ASP A 9 13.76 15.42 17.04
CA ASP A 9 13.38 16.85 17.07
C ASP A 9 12.06 17.09 16.35
N HIS A 10 11.84 16.39 15.23
CA HIS A 10 10.59 16.48 14.49
C HIS A 10 9.43 15.83 15.25
N ALA A 11 9.69 14.68 15.88
CA ALA A 11 8.73 14.01 16.76
C ALA A 11 8.31 14.92 17.93
N LEU A 12 9.28 15.57 18.57
CA LEU A 12 9.04 16.51 19.66
C LEU A 12 8.22 17.72 19.21
N TRP A 13 8.52 18.27 18.03
CA TRP A 13 7.74 19.37 17.46
C TRP A 13 6.29 18.97 17.20
N LEU A 14 6.04 17.81 16.60
CA LEU A 14 4.69 17.28 16.38
C LEU A 14 3.96 17.03 17.70
N PHE A 15 4.67 16.52 18.71
CA PHE A 15 4.12 16.30 20.05
C PHE A 15 3.63 17.62 20.67
N GLN A 16 4.47 18.66 20.63
CA GLN A 16 4.14 19.98 21.16
C GLN A 16 2.96 20.63 20.43
N MET A 17 2.83 20.41 19.12
CA MET A 17 1.67 20.87 18.36
C MET A 17 0.37 20.16 18.76
N ALA A 18 0.47 18.89 19.18
CA ALA A 18 -0.67 18.08 19.56
C ALA A 18 -1.10 18.29 21.02
N ASP A 19 -0.16 18.60 21.93
CA ASP A 19 -0.39 18.91 23.36
C ASP A 19 -1.06 20.28 23.53
N ARG A 20 -2.36 20.35 23.24
CA ARG A 20 -3.18 21.57 23.39
C ARG A 20 -3.42 21.93 24.85
N SER A 21 -3.40 20.92 25.73
CA SER A 21 -3.52 21.07 27.17
C SER A 21 -2.26 21.66 27.81
N ALA A 22 -1.12 21.65 27.10
CA ALA A 22 0.20 22.04 27.58
C ALA A 22 0.59 21.27 28.86
N SER A 23 0.16 20.01 28.95
CA SER A 23 0.36 19.17 30.13
C SER A 23 1.72 18.48 30.14
N GLY A 24 2.44 18.48 29.02
CA GLY A 24 3.63 17.65 28.81
C GLY A 24 3.30 16.17 28.54
N THR A 25 2.02 15.85 28.36
CA THR A 25 1.50 14.52 28.01
C THR A 25 0.41 14.65 26.95
N LEU A 26 0.13 13.58 26.20
CA LEU A 26 -0.98 13.58 25.22
C LEU A 26 -2.13 12.76 25.76
N GLU A 27 -3.27 13.40 25.98
CA GLU A 27 -4.53 12.72 26.25
C GLU A 27 -5.11 12.09 24.97
N GLY A 28 -6.22 11.35 25.08
CA GLY A 28 -6.74 10.52 23.97
C GLY A 28 -6.91 11.25 22.64
N GLU A 29 -7.53 12.44 22.63
CA GLU A 29 -7.71 13.22 21.39
C GLU A 29 -6.40 13.80 20.86
N GLU A 30 -5.53 14.27 21.75
CA GLU A 30 -4.22 14.83 21.41
C GLU A 30 -3.30 13.75 20.83
N PHE A 31 -3.36 12.53 21.37
CA PHE A 31 -2.64 11.39 20.84
C PHE A 31 -3.12 11.04 19.42
N VAL A 32 -4.43 11.06 19.16
CA VAL A 32 -4.96 10.83 17.81
C VAL A 32 -4.47 11.92 16.84
N LEU A 33 -4.42 13.18 17.27
CA LEU A 33 -3.89 14.27 16.47
C LEU A 33 -2.40 14.08 16.16
N PHE A 34 -1.59 13.78 17.18
CA PHE A 34 -0.17 13.48 17.03
C PHE A 34 0.05 12.31 16.07
N TYR A 35 -0.64 11.19 16.29
CA TYR A 35 -0.54 10.00 15.46
C TYR A 35 -0.90 10.30 13.99
N LYS A 36 -1.96 11.06 13.76
CA LYS A 36 -2.37 11.45 12.41
C LYS A 36 -1.30 12.33 11.76
N ALA A 37 -0.82 13.35 12.45
CA ALA A 37 0.22 14.24 11.92
C ALA A 37 1.51 13.48 11.61
N LEU A 38 1.85 12.50 12.44
CA LEU A 38 3.02 11.65 12.30
C LEU A 38 2.93 10.66 11.12
N THR A 39 1.74 10.13 10.85
CA THR A 39 1.54 9.08 9.84
C THR A 39 0.92 9.60 8.53
N GLN A 40 0.63 10.89 8.45
CA GLN A 40 0.05 11.53 7.28
C GLN A 40 1.00 11.44 6.08
N ARG A 41 0.45 11.07 4.94
CA ARG A 41 1.16 11.00 3.65
C ARG A 41 0.58 12.03 2.70
N ASP A 42 1.20 13.20 2.63
CA ASP A 42 0.70 14.34 1.85
C ASP A 42 0.64 14.04 0.35
N GLU A 43 1.57 13.23 -0.16
CA GLU A 43 1.57 12.76 -1.54
C GLU A 43 0.35 11.88 -1.84
N VAL A 44 -0.03 11.00 -0.91
CA VAL A 44 -1.22 10.16 -1.08
C VAL A 44 -2.50 10.99 -0.97
N LEU A 45 -2.53 11.94 -0.02
CA LEU A 45 -3.63 12.89 0.09
C LEU A 45 -3.77 13.76 -1.17
N GLY A 46 -2.66 14.13 -1.80
CA GLY A 46 -2.64 14.88 -3.06
C GLY A 46 -3.35 14.10 -4.18
N VAL A 47 -2.97 12.83 -4.38
CA VAL A 47 -3.64 11.95 -5.35
C VAL A 47 -5.12 11.77 -5.01
N PHE A 48 -5.43 11.47 -3.75
CA PHE A 48 -6.82 11.28 -3.30
C PHE A 48 -7.69 12.51 -3.58
N ARG A 49 -7.19 13.72 -3.28
CA ARG A 49 -7.91 14.98 -3.51
C ARG A 49 -8.03 15.36 -4.98
N ALA A 50 -7.16 14.85 -5.85
CA ALA A 50 -7.29 15.07 -7.29
C ALA A 50 -8.56 14.41 -7.86
N PHE A 51 -8.99 13.29 -7.28
CA PHE A 51 -10.18 12.55 -7.70
C PHE A 51 -11.40 12.77 -6.80
N SER A 52 -11.21 13.22 -5.56
CA SER A 52 -12.31 13.50 -4.62
C SER A 52 -12.86 14.92 -4.79
N ARG A 53 -14.11 15.06 -5.23
CA ARG A 53 -14.75 16.37 -5.37
C ARG A 53 -14.99 17.10 -4.06
N ASP A 54 -15.27 16.36 -2.98
CA ASP A 54 -15.49 16.93 -1.64
C ASP A 54 -14.23 16.96 -0.76
N GLY A 55 -13.13 16.39 -1.26
CA GLY A 55 -11.84 16.28 -0.59
C GLY A 55 -11.83 15.35 0.64
N LYS A 56 -12.94 14.63 0.90
CA LYS A 56 -13.15 13.81 2.10
C LYS A 56 -13.33 12.34 1.77
N LYS A 57 -13.89 12.02 0.61
CA LYS A 57 -14.22 10.66 0.20
C LYS A 57 -14.16 10.49 -1.32
N LEU A 58 -13.94 9.28 -1.79
CA LEU A 58 -14.17 8.90 -3.17
C LEU A 58 -15.49 8.14 -3.26
N THR A 59 -16.41 8.63 -4.08
CA THR A 59 -17.57 7.86 -4.53
C THR A 59 -17.12 6.74 -5.47
N LEU A 60 -18.00 5.75 -5.70
CA LEU A 60 -17.72 4.67 -6.65
C LEU A 60 -17.24 5.19 -8.01
N LEU A 61 -17.91 6.21 -8.57
CA LEU A 61 -17.54 6.77 -9.88
C LEU A 61 -16.19 7.48 -9.85
N GLU A 62 -15.90 8.25 -8.79
CA GLU A 62 -14.60 8.92 -8.64
C GLU A 62 -13.46 7.91 -8.46
N PHE A 63 -13.72 6.77 -7.81
CA PHE A 63 -12.73 5.71 -7.69
C PHE A 63 -12.55 4.94 -9.01
N VAL A 64 -13.61 4.73 -9.78
CA VAL A 64 -13.51 4.20 -11.16
C VAL A 64 -12.66 5.11 -12.03
N ASP A 65 -12.87 6.42 -11.97
CA ASP A 65 -12.06 7.39 -12.72
C ASP A 65 -10.57 7.27 -12.35
N PHE A 66 -10.25 7.14 -11.05
CA PHE A 66 -8.89 6.89 -10.58
C PHE A 66 -8.31 5.58 -11.14
N LEU A 67 -9.06 4.48 -11.08
CA LEU A 67 -8.59 3.18 -11.58
C LEU A 67 -8.34 3.21 -13.10
N GLN A 68 -9.17 3.92 -13.87
CA GLN A 68 -9.00 4.01 -15.32
C GLN A 68 -7.87 4.95 -15.73
N GLN A 69 -7.72 6.09 -15.04
CA GLN A 69 -6.78 7.14 -15.44
C GLN A 69 -5.38 6.93 -14.86
N GLU A 70 -5.27 6.55 -13.58
CA GLU A 70 -3.99 6.41 -12.88
C GLU A 70 -3.51 4.96 -12.84
N GLN A 71 -4.42 4.00 -12.65
CA GLN A 71 -4.05 2.57 -12.59
C GLN A 71 -4.15 1.88 -13.95
N LEU A 72 -4.68 2.57 -14.96
CA LEU A 72 -4.83 2.08 -16.35
C LEU A 72 -5.66 0.80 -16.45
N GLU A 73 -6.58 0.59 -15.50
CA GLU A 73 -7.55 -0.51 -15.52
C GLU A 73 -8.57 -0.28 -16.63
N ARG A 74 -8.86 -1.32 -17.42
CA ARG A 74 -9.65 -1.18 -18.65
C ARG A 74 -11.04 -1.78 -18.54
N GLU A 75 -11.12 -3.10 -18.42
CA GLU A 75 -12.38 -3.84 -18.49
C GLU A 75 -12.92 -4.09 -17.09
N ASN A 76 -14.25 -4.06 -16.94
CA ASN A 76 -14.96 -4.32 -15.68
C ASN A 76 -14.50 -3.45 -14.49
N THR A 77 -14.05 -2.21 -14.76
CA THR A 77 -13.50 -1.33 -13.72
C THR A 77 -14.52 -0.98 -12.64
N GLN A 78 -15.82 -0.91 -12.98
CA GLN A 78 -16.85 -0.60 -11.99
C GLN A 78 -17.06 -1.77 -11.02
N GLU A 79 -17.11 -3.00 -11.53
CA GLU A 79 -17.17 -4.22 -10.72
C GLU A 79 -15.93 -4.34 -9.84
N LEU A 80 -14.74 -4.15 -10.42
CA LEU A 80 -13.47 -4.13 -9.69
C LEU A 80 -13.48 -3.06 -8.58
N ALA A 81 -13.92 -1.84 -8.88
CA ALA A 81 -14.02 -0.77 -7.90
C ALA A 81 -14.93 -1.17 -6.72
N MET A 82 -16.10 -1.75 -7.00
CA MET A 82 -17.00 -2.23 -5.94
C MET A 82 -16.35 -3.31 -5.07
N GLU A 83 -15.65 -4.27 -5.67
CA GLU A 83 -14.95 -5.33 -4.94
C GLU A 83 -13.82 -4.77 -4.05
N LEU A 84 -13.00 -3.89 -4.61
CA LEU A 84 -11.90 -3.24 -3.89
C LEU A 84 -12.43 -2.39 -2.73
N MET A 85 -13.51 -1.62 -2.94
CA MET A 85 -14.14 -0.83 -1.88
C MET A 85 -14.73 -1.73 -0.79
N ALA A 86 -15.35 -2.84 -1.16
CA ALA A 86 -15.88 -3.79 -0.18
C ALA A 86 -14.78 -4.45 0.67
N ARG A 87 -13.60 -4.67 0.05
CA ARG A 87 -12.44 -5.32 0.66
C ARG A 87 -11.64 -4.38 1.55
N TYR A 88 -11.41 -3.14 1.11
CA TYR A 88 -10.43 -2.23 1.70
C TYR A 88 -11.03 -1.08 2.49
N GLU A 89 -12.32 -0.76 2.35
CA GLU A 89 -12.94 0.29 3.18
C GLU A 89 -13.12 -0.20 4.63
N PRO A 90 -12.45 0.43 5.62
CA PRO A 90 -12.54 0.00 7.02
C PRO A 90 -13.89 0.36 7.66
N SER A 91 -14.56 1.42 7.23
CA SER A 91 -15.83 1.84 7.80
C SER A 91 -16.99 1.07 7.18
N GLU A 92 -17.70 0.27 7.98
CA GLU A 92 -18.91 -0.44 7.51
C GLU A 92 -19.96 0.51 6.92
N THR A 93 -20.11 1.69 7.52
CA THR A 93 -21.06 2.71 7.03
C THR A 93 -20.66 3.32 5.70
N ALA A 94 -19.36 3.53 5.46
CA ALA A 94 -18.87 4.03 4.18
C ALA A 94 -18.95 2.94 3.10
N ARG A 95 -18.60 1.71 3.47
CA ARG A 95 -18.72 0.52 2.63
C ARG A 95 -20.16 0.28 2.17
N ALA A 96 -21.13 0.37 3.08
CA ALA A 96 -22.55 0.24 2.77
C ALA A 96 -23.07 1.35 1.84
N ARG A 97 -22.39 2.49 1.78
CA ARG A 97 -22.71 3.62 0.90
C ARG A 97 -21.92 3.62 -0.41
N HIS A 98 -21.10 2.61 -0.66
CA HIS A 98 -20.16 2.57 -1.78
C HIS A 98 -19.31 3.84 -1.84
N VAL A 99 -18.65 4.13 -0.72
CA VAL A 99 -17.72 5.25 -0.55
C VAL A 99 -16.40 4.73 -0.01
N LEU A 100 -15.29 5.25 -0.53
CA LEU A 100 -13.94 4.96 -0.08
C LEU A 100 -13.38 6.18 0.68
N SER A 101 -12.97 5.96 1.91
CA SER A 101 -12.26 6.93 2.74
C SER A 101 -10.78 7.02 2.35
N VAL A 102 -10.08 8.03 2.84
CA VAL A 102 -8.61 8.12 2.68
C VAL A 102 -7.92 6.88 3.25
N ASP A 103 -8.40 6.38 4.39
CA ASP A 103 -7.85 5.19 5.03
C ASP A 103 -8.07 3.95 4.16
N GLY A 104 -9.27 3.80 3.59
CA GLY A 104 -9.56 2.73 2.63
C GLY A 104 -8.71 2.81 1.36
N PHE A 105 -8.49 4.01 0.84
CA PHE A 105 -7.61 4.25 -0.30
C PHE A 105 -6.15 3.90 0.00
N LEU A 106 -5.65 4.27 1.19
CA LEU A 106 -4.32 3.88 1.67
C LEU A 106 -4.16 2.37 1.82
N LEU A 107 -5.21 1.68 2.30
CA LEU A 107 -5.21 0.22 2.42
C LEU A 107 -5.16 -0.45 1.04
N TYR A 108 -5.93 0.07 0.08
CA TYR A 108 -5.87 -0.37 -1.33
C TYR A 108 -4.46 -0.16 -1.93
N LEU A 109 -3.85 1.02 -1.79
CA LEU A 109 -2.51 1.27 -2.35
C LEU A 109 -1.41 0.38 -1.76
N ARG A 110 -1.64 -0.18 -0.57
CA ARG A 110 -0.72 -1.13 0.09
C ARG A 110 -1.08 -2.59 -0.18
N SER A 111 -2.17 -2.85 -0.88
CA SER A 111 -2.66 -4.19 -1.15
C SER A 111 -1.93 -4.83 -2.34
N PRO A 112 -2.10 -6.14 -2.56
CA PRO A 112 -1.59 -6.80 -3.76
C PRO A 112 -2.10 -6.14 -5.05
N GLU A 113 -3.35 -5.68 -5.10
CA GLU A 113 -3.93 -5.00 -6.27
C GLU A 113 -3.39 -3.58 -6.48
N GLY A 114 -2.88 -2.93 -5.43
CA GLY A 114 -2.10 -1.70 -5.55
C GLY A 114 -0.61 -1.92 -5.80
N SER A 115 -0.16 -3.18 -5.94
CA SER A 115 1.24 -3.52 -6.12
C SER A 115 1.74 -3.14 -7.51
N ILE A 116 2.98 -2.67 -7.58
CA ILE A 116 3.69 -2.51 -8.86
C ILE A 116 3.89 -3.84 -9.60
N PHE A 117 3.89 -4.96 -8.87
CA PHE A 117 3.91 -6.29 -9.46
C PHE A 117 2.49 -6.71 -9.83
N ASN A 118 2.27 -7.02 -11.11
CA ASN A 118 0.98 -7.53 -11.59
C ASN A 118 0.60 -8.81 -10.81
N PRO A 119 -0.49 -8.80 -10.02
CA PRO A 119 -0.92 -9.97 -9.25
C PRO A 119 -1.25 -11.19 -10.12
N ALA A 120 -1.68 -10.96 -11.37
CA ALA A 120 -1.96 -12.03 -12.32
C ALA A 120 -0.71 -12.84 -12.71
N HIS A 121 0.48 -12.24 -12.54
CA HIS A 121 1.76 -12.92 -12.78
C HIS A 121 2.34 -13.58 -11.51
N GLY A 122 1.64 -13.52 -10.37
CA GLY A 122 2.04 -14.18 -9.13
C GLY A 122 1.81 -15.70 -9.14
N THR A 123 1.06 -16.21 -10.11
CA THR A 123 0.81 -17.64 -10.32
C THR A 123 1.32 -18.06 -11.71
N LEU A 124 1.25 -19.36 -12.04
CA LEU A 124 1.62 -19.85 -13.36
C LEU A 124 0.66 -19.31 -14.43
N TYR A 125 1.13 -18.37 -15.25
CA TYR A 125 0.33 -17.69 -16.28
C TYR A 125 0.80 -17.96 -17.71
N GLN A 126 1.99 -18.56 -17.88
CA GLN A 126 2.57 -18.87 -19.19
C GLN A 126 2.14 -20.27 -19.66
N ASP A 127 2.11 -20.47 -20.98
CA ASP A 127 1.94 -21.80 -21.56
C ASP A 127 3.18 -22.65 -21.25
N MET A 128 3.01 -23.66 -20.40
CA MET A 128 4.09 -24.57 -19.98
C MET A 128 4.18 -25.84 -20.84
N THR A 129 3.52 -25.88 -22.01
CA THR A 129 3.51 -27.05 -22.92
C THR A 129 4.51 -26.94 -24.08
N GLN A 130 5.14 -25.77 -24.26
CA GLN A 130 6.19 -25.56 -25.27
C GLN A 130 7.48 -26.35 -24.95
N PRO A 131 8.37 -26.58 -25.93
CA PRO A 131 9.68 -27.20 -25.70
C PRO A 131 10.56 -26.41 -24.71
N LEU A 132 11.46 -27.08 -23.97
CA LEU A 132 12.30 -26.45 -22.94
C LEU A 132 13.14 -25.27 -23.44
N CYS A 133 13.59 -25.29 -24.70
CA CYS A 133 14.38 -24.22 -25.30
C CYS A 133 13.61 -22.91 -25.53
N HIS A 134 12.29 -22.88 -25.27
CA HIS A 134 11.46 -21.68 -25.37
C HIS A 134 11.37 -20.88 -24.07
N TYR A 135 11.93 -21.39 -22.96
CA TYR A 135 11.85 -20.72 -21.66
C TYR A 135 13.22 -20.27 -21.17
N PHE A 136 13.25 -19.16 -20.46
CA PHE A 136 14.37 -18.81 -19.59
C PHE A 136 14.29 -19.65 -18.32
N ILE A 137 15.36 -20.38 -18.00
CA ILE A 137 15.43 -21.26 -16.83
C ILE A 137 16.33 -20.62 -15.78
N SER A 138 15.77 -20.34 -14.60
CA SER A 138 16.54 -19.89 -13.44
C SER A 138 17.56 -20.96 -13.07
N SER A 139 18.84 -20.64 -13.25
CA SER A 139 19.95 -21.58 -13.12
C SER A 139 20.97 -21.02 -12.13
N SER A 140 21.42 -21.86 -11.21
CA SER A 140 22.47 -21.52 -10.25
C SER A 140 23.76 -22.23 -10.63
N HIS A 141 24.89 -21.57 -10.38
CA HIS A 141 26.22 -22.13 -10.59
C HIS A 141 26.89 -22.34 -9.24
N ASN A 142 27.46 -23.53 -9.01
CA ASN A 142 28.06 -23.91 -7.73
C ASN A 142 27.15 -23.64 -6.52
N THR A 143 25.88 -24.07 -6.58
CA THR A 143 24.83 -23.79 -5.59
C THR A 143 25.18 -24.20 -4.16
N TYR A 144 26.14 -25.12 -3.99
CA TYR A 144 26.60 -25.53 -2.66
C TYR A 144 27.52 -24.50 -2.00
N LEU A 145 28.12 -23.57 -2.75
CA LEU A 145 29.03 -22.56 -2.19
C LEU A 145 28.25 -21.39 -1.60
N LEU A 146 28.49 -21.11 -0.32
CA LEU A 146 27.91 -19.93 0.34
C LEU A 146 28.71 -18.65 0.09
N GLU A 147 30.01 -18.80 -0.21
CA GLU A 147 30.95 -17.68 -0.26
C GLU A 147 31.87 -17.79 -1.49
N ASP A 148 33.18 -17.65 -1.30
CA ASP A 148 34.14 -17.59 -2.38
C ASP A 148 34.43 -18.97 -3.02
N GLN A 149 34.97 -18.92 -4.24
CA GLN A 149 35.23 -20.11 -5.06
C GLN A 149 36.46 -20.94 -4.62
N LEU A 150 37.26 -20.46 -3.67
CA LEU A 150 38.56 -21.04 -3.30
C LEU A 150 38.61 -21.58 -1.88
N ARG A 151 38.02 -20.88 -0.91
CA ARG A 151 38.06 -21.21 0.52
C ARG A 151 36.71 -21.12 1.21
N GLY A 152 35.67 -20.71 0.48
CA GLY A 152 34.33 -20.54 1.01
C GLY A 152 33.73 -21.86 1.50
N GLN A 153 32.89 -21.76 2.53
CA GLN A 153 32.17 -22.92 3.05
C GLN A 153 31.09 -23.38 2.08
N SER A 154 30.77 -24.67 2.15
CA SER A 154 29.67 -25.28 1.41
C SER A 154 28.51 -25.61 2.33
N SER A 155 27.28 -25.42 1.87
CA SER A 155 26.06 -25.77 2.59
C SER A 155 25.06 -26.48 1.68
N ILE A 156 24.10 -27.12 2.34
CA ILE A 156 22.90 -27.71 1.72
C ILE A 156 21.74 -26.70 1.69
N GLU A 157 21.78 -25.71 2.59
CA GLU A 157 20.78 -24.64 2.78
C GLU A 157 21.03 -23.45 1.84
#